data_AF-A0A1V5EF24-F1
#
_entry.id   AF-A0A1V5EF24-F1
#
_cell.length_a   1.000
_cell.length_b   1.000
_cell.length_c   1.000
_cell.angle_alpha   90.00
_cell.angle_beta   90.00
_cell.angle_gamma   90.00
#
_symmetry.space_group_name_H-M   'P 1'
#
loop_
_entity.id
_entity.type
_entity.pdbx_description
1 polymer ?
#
loop_
_entity_poly.entity_id
_entity_poly.type
_entity_poly.pdbx_seq_one_letter_code
_entity_poly.pdbx_strand_id
1 'polypeptide(L)'
;MTGEGAAASEGKRDRDIIIDDRILRPEDTIHELTEVYEEPVKPNGKTGQGILVIDGRAYEQGSQPAPGEPVYELTDVVESRVERPYTVSGFNEEVTKRIDEIAERIAREIVPVVAERVIREEIEKLKKQ
;
A
#
# COMPACT_ATOMS: atom_id res chain seq x y z
N MET A 1 -59.62 -27.74 24.18
CA MET A 1 -58.70 -28.34 23.19
C MET A 1 -58.58 -27.38 22.03
N THR A 2 -57.42 -26.76 21.89
CA THR A 2 -56.72 -26.41 20.64
C THR A 2 -55.50 -25.62 21.09
N GLY A 3 -54.36 -26.29 21.17
CA GLY A 3 -53.06 -25.64 21.28
C GLY A 3 -52.60 -25.22 19.90
N GLU A 4 -51.78 -24.17 19.87
CA GLU A 4 -50.87 -23.72 18.80
C GLU A 4 -50.60 -22.25 19.12
N GLY A 5 -49.39 -21.74 19.23
CA GLY A 5 -48.05 -22.28 19.25
C GLY A 5 -47.22 -21.11 19.75
N ALA A 6 -46.20 -21.40 20.56
CA ALA A 6 -45.24 -20.37 20.93
C ALA A 6 -44.64 -19.81 19.65
N ALA A 7 -45.03 -18.60 19.27
CA ALA A 7 -44.30 -17.82 18.29
C ALA A 7 -42.97 -17.48 18.96
N ALA A 8 -41.99 -18.36 18.74
CA ALA A 8 -40.60 -18.07 18.97
C ALA A 8 -40.34 -16.70 18.32
N SER A 9 -39.96 -15.72 19.14
CA SER A 9 -39.36 -14.50 18.63
C SER A 9 -38.10 -14.94 17.90
N GLU A 10 -38.21 -15.19 16.60
CA GLU A 10 -37.06 -15.33 15.72
C GLU A 10 -36.28 -14.05 15.88
N GLY A 11 -35.21 -14.14 16.68
CA GLY A 11 -34.24 -13.08 16.82
C GLY A 11 -33.76 -12.76 15.42
N LYS A 12 -34.25 -11.65 14.89
CA LYS A 12 -33.69 -10.98 13.73
C LYS A 12 -32.29 -10.59 14.15
N ARG A 13 -31.36 -11.52 13.97
CA ARG A 13 -29.94 -11.24 14.03
C ARG A 13 -29.71 -10.32 12.87
N ASP A 14 -29.80 -9.02 13.12
CA ASP A 14 -29.15 -8.02 12.30
C ASP A 14 -27.68 -8.47 12.30
N ARG A 15 -27.32 -9.21 11.25
CA ARG A 15 -25.93 -9.55 11.00
C ARG A 15 -25.36 -8.26 10.48
N ASP A 16 -24.74 -7.51 11.38
CA ASP A 16 -23.96 -6.34 11.03
C ASP A 16 -23.07 -6.72 9.84
N ILE A 17 -23.34 -6.10 8.70
CA ILE A 17 -22.53 -6.30 7.51
C ILE A 17 -21.30 -5.45 7.73
N ILE A 18 -20.15 -6.10 7.88
CA ILE A 18 -18.86 -5.45 8.09
C ILE A 18 -18.07 -5.56 6.79
N ILE A 19 -17.66 -4.42 6.25
CA ILE A 19 -16.75 -4.31 5.11
C ILE A 19 -15.60 -3.41 5.54
N ASP A 20 -14.37 -3.90 5.47
CA ASP A 20 -13.17 -3.12 5.79
C ASP A 20 -13.25 -2.42 7.17
N ASP A 21 -13.56 -3.20 8.22
CA ASP A 21 -13.77 -2.75 9.60
C ASP A 21 -14.90 -1.72 9.82
N ARG A 22 -15.69 -1.41 8.79
CA ARG A 22 -16.88 -0.54 8.88
C ARG A 22 -18.16 -1.37 8.99
N ILE A 23 -18.97 -1.05 10.01
CA ILE A 23 -20.35 -1.56 10.14
C ILE A 23 -21.27 -0.74 9.22
N LEU A 24 -21.93 -1.40 8.28
CA LEU A 24 -22.90 -0.77 7.40
C LEU A 24 -24.22 -0.51 8.12
N ARG A 25 -24.76 0.70 7.97
CA ARG A 25 -26.08 1.05 8.51
C ARG A 25 -27.18 0.68 7.51
N PRO A 26 -28.42 0.42 7.97
CA PRO A 26 -29.54 0.13 7.09
C PRO A 26 -29.84 1.21 6.05
N GLU A 27 -29.46 2.46 6.31
CA GLU A 27 -29.66 3.61 5.43
C GLU A 27 -28.53 3.79 4.41
N ASP A 28 -27.40 3.12 4.58
CA ASP A 28 -26.25 3.24 3.69
C ASP A 28 -26.57 2.53 2.36
N THR A 29 -26.22 3.17 1.24
CA THR A 29 -26.45 2.62 -0.10
C THR A 29 -25.11 2.18 -0.69
N ILE A 30 -25.02 0.90 -1.07
CA ILE A 30 -23.84 0.30 -1.71
C ILE A 30 -23.99 0.44 -3.22
N HIS A 31 -22.97 1.01 -3.87
CA HIS A 31 -22.93 1.16 -5.32
C HIS A 31 -21.84 0.26 -5.94
N GLU A 32 -22.16 -0.37 -7.07
CA GLU A 32 -21.14 -0.99 -7.93
C GLU A 32 -20.49 0.05 -8.84
N LEU A 33 -19.21 -0.15 -9.20
CA LEU A 33 -18.45 0.78 -10.03
C LEU A 33 -19.09 1.05 -11.39
N THR A 34 -19.79 0.07 -11.97
CA THR A 34 -20.53 0.19 -13.23
C THR A 34 -21.77 1.08 -13.11
N GLU A 35 -22.35 1.21 -11.92
CA GLU A 35 -23.56 2.01 -11.67
C GLU A 35 -23.25 3.51 -11.56
N VAL A 36 -22.03 3.86 -11.14
CA VAL A 36 -21.62 5.26 -10.89
C VAL A 36 -21.16 5.98 -12.17
N TYR A 37 -20.89 5.24 -13.26
CA TYR A 37 -20.37 5.82 -14.50
C TYR A 37 -21.46 6.43 -15.39
N GLU A 38 -22.73 6.06 -15.21
CA GLU A 38 -23.81 6.41 -16.15
C GLU A 38 -24.76 7.53 -15.67
N GLU A 39 -24.84 7.84 -14.38
CA GLU A 39 -25.75 8.88 -13.88
C GLU A 39 -25.05 9.87 -12.93
N PRO A 40 -25.17 11.20 -13.15
CA PRO A 40 -24.84 12.17 -12.11
C PRO A 40 -25.81 11.94 -10.95
N VAL A 41 -25.29 11.31 -9.89
CA VAL A 41 -26.04 11.00 -8.66
C VAL A 41 -26.63 12.30 -8.13
N LYS A 42 -27.95 12.46 -8.29
CA LYS A 42 -28.66 13.56 -7.65
C LYS A 42 -28.49 13.39 -6.15
N PRO A 43 -28.23 14.47 -5.38
CA PRO A 43 -28.29 14.42 -3.93
C PRO A 43 -29.74 14.14 -3.56
N ASN A 44 -30.08 12.85 -3.50
CA ASN A 44 -31.38 12.43 -3.04
C ASN A 44 -31.36 12.68 -1.54
N GLY A 45 -32.36 13.40 -1.01
CA GLY A 45 -32.47 13.79 0.41
C GLY A 45 -32.65 12.62 1.38
N LYS A 46 -32.06 11.46 1.10
CA LYS A 46 -31.91 10.34 2.02
C LYS A 46 -30.64 10.60 2.84
N THR A 47 -30.79 10.58 4.15
CA THR A 47 -29.77 10.82 5.17
C THR A 47 -28.66 9.75 5.23
N GLY A 48 -28.63 8.81 4.27
CA GLY A 48 -27.63 7.75 4.18
C GLY A 48 -26.38 8.19 3.44
N GLN A 49 -25.22 7.68 3.85
CA GLN A 49 -23.96 7.94 3.15
C GLN A 49 -23.86 7.01 1.94
N GLY A 50 -23.49 7.54 0.77
CA GLY A 50 -23.16 6.73 -0.40
C GLY A 50 -21.84 6.01 -0.17
N ILE A 51 -21.83 4.69 -0.29
CA ILE A 51 -20.64 3.86 -0.12
C ILE A 51 -20.28 3.21 -1.45
N LEU A 52 -19.04 3.44 -1.89
CA LEU A 52 -18.46 2.79 -3.05
C LEU A 52 -17.57 1.64 -2.60
N VAL A 53 -17.83 0.42 -3.06
CA VAL A 53 -17.02 -0.75 -2.73
C VAL A 53 -16.09 -1.10 -3.89
N ILE A 54 -14.78 -1.08 -3.64
CA ILE A 54 -13.73 -1.40 -4.63
C ILE A 54 -12.83 -2.47 -4.00
N ASP A 55 -12.71 -3.62 -4.66
CA ASP A 55 -11.83 -4.73 -4.21
C ASP A 55 -12.02 -5.10 -2.73
N GLY A 56 -13.29 -5.18 -2.30
CA GLY A 56 -13.66 -5.51 -0.91
C GLY A 56 -13.42 -4.41 0.12
N ARG A 57 -13.00 -3.21 -0.30
CA ARG A 57 -12.81 -2.04 0.56
C ARG A 57 -13.94 -1.04 0.38
N ALA A 58 -14.39 -0.45 1.48
CA ALA A 58 -15.48 0.52 1.49
C ALA A 58 -14.94 1.95 1.49
N TYR A 59 -15.35 2.73 0.51
CA TYR A 59 -15.00 4.15 0.38
C TYR A 59 -16.25 5.00 0.59
N GLU A 60 -16.13 6.03 1.42
CA GLU A 60 -17.16 7.06 1.51
C GLU A 60 -17.12 7.91 0.24
N GLN A 61 -18.28 8.08 -0.39
CA GLN A 61 -18.40 9.06 -1.44
C GLN A 61 -18.28 10.45 -0.81
N GLY A 62 -17.12 11.07 -0.99
CA GLY A 62 -16.89 12.45 -0.57
C GLY A 62 -17.90 13.38 -1.24
N SER A 63 -18.30 14.43 -0.54
CA SER A 63 -19.05 15.53 -1.14
C SER A 63 -18.27 16.08 -2.34
N GLN A 64 -18.97 16.54 -3.38
CA GLN A 64 -18.33 17.35 -4.40
C GLN A 64 -17.60 18.51 -3.73
N PRO A 65 -16.34 18.79 -4.13
CA PRO A 65 -15.55 19.86 -3.55
C PRO A 65 -16.33 21.17 -3.66
N ALA A 66 -16.27 22.00 -2.61
CA ALA A 66 -16.97 23.28 -2.60
C ALA A 66 -16.43 24.17 -3.74
N PRO A 67 -17.23 25.13 -4.26
CA PRO A 67 -16.76 26.03 -5.30
C PRO A 67 -15.47 26.75 -4.87
N GLY A 68 -14.35 26.45 -5.54
CA GLY A 68 -13.03 27.00 -5.23
C GLY A 68 -12.10 26.07 -4.45
N GLU A 69 -12.55 24.89 -4.01
CA GLU A 69 -11.66 23.86 -3.49
C GLU A 69 -10.89 23.19 -4.65
N PRO A 70 -9.56 23.08 -4.54
CA PRO A 70 -8.76 22.45 -5.58
C PRO A 70 -9.03 20.96 -5.66
N VAL A 71 -9.36 20.48 -6.86
CA VAL A 71 -9.39 19.05 -7.18
C VAL A 71 -7.99 18.67 -7.63
N TYR A 72 -7.30 17.86 -6.83
CA TYR A 72 -5.98 17.37 -7.19
C TYR A 72 -6.10 16.10 -8.02
N GLU A 73 -5.44 16.07 -9.18
CA GLU A 73 -5.17 14.82 -9.87
C GLU A 73 -4.12 14.03 -9.06
N LEU A 74 -4.14 12.69 -9.14
CA LEU A 74 -3.16 11.84 -8.45
C LEU A 74 -1.71 12.19 -8.80
N THR A 75 -1.49 12.81 -9.96
CA THR A 75 -0.22 13.39 -10.41
C THR A 75 0.17 14.66 -9.66
N ASP A 76 -0.79 15.47 -9.20
CA ASP A 76 -0.58 16.77 -8.56
C ASP A 76 -0.09 16.64 -7.11
N VAL A 77 -0.42 15.53 -6.45
CA VAL A 77 0.01 15.22 -5.07
C VAL A 77 1.50 14.85 -5.02
N VAL A 78 2.11 14.49 -6.15
CA VAL A 78 3.53 14.15 -6.21
C VAL A 78 4.42 15.40 -6.04
N GLU A 79 3.93 16.58 -6.43
CA GLU A 79 4.72 17.81 -6.38
C GLU A 79 4.68 18.51 -5.02
N SER A 80 3.61 18.33 -4.24
CA SER A 80 3.32 19.19 -3.08
C SER A 80 3.68 18.61 -1.71
N ARG A 81 4.13 17.35 -1.61
CA ARG A 81 4.56 16.82 -0.30
C ARG A 81 5.55 15.67 -0.39
N VAL A 82 6.74 15.95 -0.88
CA VAL A 82 7.88 15.21 -0.37
C VAL A 82 9.12 16.10 -0.31
N GLU A 83 9.39 16.63 0.88
CA GLU A 83 10.77 16.72 1.35
C GLU A 83 11.33 15.29 1.38
N ARG A 84 11.65 14.71 0.21
CA ARG A 84 12.51 13.52 0.16
C ARG A 84 13.89 14.07 0.50
N PRO A 85 14.54 13.62 1.58
CA PRO A 85 15.98 13.85 1.74
C PRO A 85 16.78 13.15 0.62
N TYR A 86 16.12 12.33 -0.21
CA TYR A 86 16.72 11.68 -1.36
C TYR A 86 16.65 12.60 -2.58
N THR A 87 17.48 13.64 -2.59
CA THR A 87 18.05 14.04 -3.88
C THR A 87 18.78 12.81 -4.44
N VAL A 88 18.78 12.63 -5.76
CA VAL A 88 19.56 11.55 -6.41
C VAL A 88 21.02 11.56 -5.93
N SER A 89 21.53 12.75 -5.55
CA SER A 89 22.84 12.93 -4.91
C SER A 89 22.97 12.19 -3.58
N GLY A 90 22.06 12.39 -2.63
CA GLY A 90 22.15 11.78 -1.29
C GLY A 90 22.02 10.25 -1.31
N PHE A 91 21.22 9.71 -2.23
CA PHE A 91 21.16 8.26 -2.44
C PHE A 91 22.48 7.71 -3.00
N ASN A 92 23.07 8.40 -3.99
CA ASN A 92 24.35 7.98 -4.58
C ASN A 92 25.51 8.05 -3.56
N GLU A 93 25.51 9.03 -2.67
CA GLU A 93 26.50 9.15 -1.59
C GLU A 93 26.43 7.97 -0.62
N GLU A 94 25.22 7.61 -0.16
CA GLU A 94 25.04 6.46 0.74
C GLU A 94 25.41 5.14 0.06
N VAL A 95 25.05 4.97 -1.22
CA VAL A 95 25.47 3.80 -2.01
C VAL A 95 26.99 3.73 -2.13
N THR A 96 27.65 4.86 -2.41
CA THR A 96 29.11 4.92 -2.55
C THR A 96 29.80 4.56 -1.24
N LYS A 97 29.33 5.14 -0.12
CA LYS A 97 29.85 4.82 1.21
C LYS A 97 29.71 3.32 1.53
N ARG A 98 28.57 2.72 1.18
CA ARG A 98 28.33 1.29 1.40
C ARG A 98 29.26 0.43 0.55
N ILE A 99 29.54 0.83 -0.69
CA ILE A 99 30.50 0.16 -1.57
C ILE A 99 31.90 0.22 -0.97
N ASP A 100 32.33 1.38 -0.47
CA ASP A 100 33.66 1.55 0.15
C ASP A 100 33.83 0.67 1.39
N GLU A 101 32.83 0.61 2.27
CA GLU A 101 32.84 -0.28 3.44
C GLU A 101 32.97 -1.76 3.05
N ILE A 102 32.26 -2.18 2.00
CA ILE A 102 32.33 -3.56 1.50
C ILE A 102 33.69 -3.83 0.86
N ALA A 103 34.20 -2.90 0.05
CA ALA A 103 35.50 -3.01 -0.61
C ALA A 103 36.64 -3.09 0.42
N GLU A 104 36.59 -2.30 1.49
CA GLU A 104 37.57 -2.35 2.56
C GLU A 104 37.56 -3.72 3.27
N ARG A 105 36.39 -4.27 3.56
CA ARG A 105 36.26 -5.61 4.16
C ARG A 105 36.84 -6.69 3.26
N ILE A 106 36.52 -6.65 1.96
CA ILE A 106 37.09 -7.59 0.98
C ILE A 106 38.61 -7.44 0.90
N ALA A 107 39.12 -6.21 0.90
CA ALA A 107 40.56 -5.93 0.86
C ALA A 107 41.31 -6.48 2.08
N ARG A 108 40.69 -6.48 3.26
CA ARG A 108 41.32 -7.00 4.49
C ARG A 108 41.17 -8.52 4.65
N GLU A 109 40.04 -9.09 4.22
CA GLU A 109 39.73 -10.50 4.50
C GLU A 109 40.08 -11.43 3.34
N ILE A 110 39.82 -11.02 2.10
CA ILE A 110 39.89 -11.90 0.92
C ILE A 110 41.20 -11.71 0.17
N VAL A 111 41.63 -10.48 -0.04
CA VAL A 111 42.81 -10.17 -0.85
C VAL A 111 44.09 -10.84 -0.32
N PRO A 112 44.39 -10.87 1.00
CA PRO A 112 45.59 -11.55 1.50
C PRO A 112 45.61 -13.05 1.20
N VAL A 113 44.46 -13.72 1.33
CA VAL A 113 44.33 -15.16 1.04
C VAL A 113 44.55 -15.44 -0.44
N VAL A 114 43.98 -14.60 -1.31
CA VAL A 114 44.19 -14.72 -2.76
C VAL A 114 45.65 -14.45 -3.12
N ALA A 115 46.26 -13.41 -2.55
CA ALA A 115 47.65 -13.06 -2.81
C ALA A 115 48.61 -14.19 -2.40
N GLU A 116 48.43 -14.79 -1.23
CA GLU A 116 49.24 -15.93 -0.79
C GLU A 116 49.16 -17.11 -1.77
N ARG A 117 47.93 -17.45 -2.20
CA ARG A 117 47.70 -18.54 -3.16
C ARG A 117 48.40 -18.26 -4.49
N VAL A 118 48.22 -17.06 -5.04
CA VAL A 118 48.86 -16.65 -6.30
C VAL A 118 50.38 -16.70 -6.17
N ILE A 119 50.95 -16.13 -5.11
CA ILE A 119 52.40 -16.16 -4.89
C ILE A 119 52.93 -17.59 -4.81
N ARG A 120 52.24 -18.48 -4.09
CA ARG A 120 52.63 -19.89 -3.99
C ARG A 120 52.60 -20.58 -5.36
N GLU A 121 51.53 -20.40 -6.11
CA GLU A 121 51.39 -20.96 -7.46
C GLU A 121 52.49 -20.45 -8.41
N GLU A 122 52.81 -19.16 -8.37
CA GLU A 122 53.88 -18.58 -9.19
C GLU A 122 55.27 -19.11 -8.79
N ILE A 123 55.55 -19.28 -7.49
CA ILE A 123 56.81 -19.89 -7.03
C ILE A 123 56.92 -21.35 -7.50
N GLU A 124 55.85 -22.13 -7.44
CA GLU A 124 55.86 -23.52 -7.89
C GLU A 124 56.10 -23.65 -9.40
N LYS A 125 55.53 -22.73 -10.20
CA LYS A 125 55.81 -22.68 -11.64
C LYS A 125 57.28 -22.40 -11.92
N LEU A 126 57.89 -21.46 -11.19
CA LEU A 126 59.30 -21.12 -11.33
C LEU A 126 60.24 -22.28 -10.93
N LYS A 127 59.84 -23.12 -9.96
CA LYS A 127 60.64 -24.29 -9.54
C LYS A 127 60.59 -25.48 -10.49
N LYS A 128 59.63 -25.50 -11.41
CA LYS A 128 59.46 -26.56 -12.42
C LYS A 128 60.14 -26.23 -13.76
N GLN A 129 60.72 -25.03 -13.87
CA GLN A 129 61.66 -24.64 -14.93
C GLN A 129 63.09 -24.88 -14.47
#